data_AF-A0A1W9WB66-F1
#
_entry.id   AF-A0A1W9WB66-F1
#
_cell.length_a   1.000
_cell.length_b   1.000
_cell.length_c   1.000
_cell.angle_alpha   90.00
_cell.angle_beta   90.00
_cell.angle_gamma   90.00
#
_symmetry.space_group_name_H-M   'P 1'
#
loop_
_entity.id
_entity.type
_entity.pdbx_description
1 polymer ?
#
loop_
_entity_poly.entity_id
_entity_poly.type
_entity_poly.pdbx_seq_one_letter_code
_entity_poly.pdbx_strand_id
1 'polypeptide(L)'
;MTSSYDNSNSKELTVQCPSNYFVTGGGVDIVSDTPEDVVLAMQESYPASDFAWHARVVRTCDCSCDYYDWQVTVWALCVQDP
;
A
#
# COMPACT_ATOMS: atom_id res chain seq x y z
N MET A 1 -1.72 -6.21 5.19
CA MET A 1 -1.05 -5.43 6.27
C MET A 1 -1.50 -3.99 6.15
N THR A 2 -1.78 -3.32 7.26
CA THR A 2 -2.29 -1.95 7.26
C THR A 2 -1.31 -1.03 7.97
N SER A 3 -1.11 0.16 7.42
CA SER A 3 -0.27 1.22 8.00
C SER A 3 -1.04 1.99 9.07
N SER A 4 -0.32 2.79 9.87
CA SER A 4 -0.93 3.73 10.80
C SER A 4 -1.87 4.71 10.08
N TYR A 5 -2.96 5.09 10.75
CA TYR A 5 -3.82 6.19 10.31
C TYR A 5 -3.20 7.52 10.73
N ASP A 6 -2.49 8.14 9.80
CA ASP A 6 -1.75 9.40 10.02
C ASP A 6 -1.55 10.14 8.71
N ASN A 7 -1.04 11.36 8.79
CA ASN A 7 -0.83 12.27 7.67
C ASN A 7 0.54 12.14 6.97
N SER A 8 1.29 11.05 7.21
CA SER A 8 2.62 10.85 6.60
C SER A 8 2.58 11.02 5.08
N ASN A 9 3.62 11.62 4.50
CA ASN A 9 3.67 11.90 3.05
C ASN A 9 3.74 10.64 2.18
N SER A 10 4.19 9.52 2.75
CA SER A 10 4.20 8.23 2.07
C SER A 10 3.96 7.10 3.05
N LYS A 11 3.31 6.04 2.56
CA LYS A 11 3.13 4.79 3.29
C LYS A 11 3.61 3.66 2.38
N GLU A 12 4.46 2.82 2.95
CA GLU A 12 5.15 1.75 2.23
C GLU A 12 5.11 0.49 3.08
N LEU A 13 4.67 -0.60 2.49
CA LEU A 13 4.39 -1.85 3.20
C LEU A 13 4.78 -3.02 2.31
N THR A 14 5.39 -4.03 2.95
CA THR A 14 5.68 -5.32 2.32
C THR A 14 4.90 -6.40 3.05
N VAL A 15 4.10 -7.18 2.32
CA VAL A 15 3.29 -8.27 2.85
C VAL A 15 3.90 -9.59 2.43
N GLN A 16 4.14 -10.46 3.41
CA GLN A 16 4.61 -11.81 3.18
C GLN A 16 3.42 -12.76 2.96
N CYS A 17 3.54 -13.64 1.98
CA CYS A 17 2.68 -14.81 1.90
C CYS A 17 2.98 -15.77 3.06
N PRO A 18 1.98 -16.57 3.48
CA PRO A 18 2.22 -17.67 4.41
C PRO A 18 3.28 -18.64 3.89
N SER A 19 3.92 -19.39 4.79
CA SER A 19 4.89 -20.41 4.42
C SER A 19 4.30 -21.40 3.40
N ASN A 20 5.10 -21.78 2.40
CA ASN A 20 4.74 -22.64 1.28
C ASN A 20 3.76 -22.03 0.25
N TYR A 21 3.50 -20.73 0.31
CA TYR A 21 2.74 -20.02 -0.74
C TYR A 21 3.62 -19.01 -1.47
N PHE A 22 3.48 -18.96 -2.78
CA PHE A 22 4.16 -18.03 -3.68
C PHE A 22 3.26 -16.85 -4.03
N VAL A 23 3.85 -15.67 -4.17
CA VAL A 23 3.15 -14.46 -4.63
C VAL A 23 2.88 -14.55 -6.12
N THR A 24 1.62 -14.33 -6.49
CA THR A 24 1.21 -14.20 -7.90
C THR A 24 0.65 -12.83 -8.24
N GLY A 25 0.41 -12.00 -7.22
CA GLY A 25 -0.07 -10.63 -7.38
C GLY A 25 -0.25 -9.96 -6.04
N GLY A 26 -0.73 -8.73 -6.07
CA GLY A 26 -1.05 -7.96 -4.88
C GLY A 26 -1.64 -6.62 -5.25
N GLY A 27 -1.92 -5.83 -4.24
CA GLY A 27 -2.61 -4.57 -4.43
C GLY A 27 -2.75 -3.78 -3.16
N VAL A 28 -3.51 -2.70 -3.29
CA VAL A 28 -3.61 -1.66 -2.29
C VAL A 28 -5.04 -1.17 -2.18
N ASP A 29 -5.53 -1.06 -0.94
CA ASP A 29 -6.73 -0.31 -0.58
C ASP A 29 -6.33 0.91 0.23
N ILE A 30 -6.94 2.05 -0.10
CA ILE A 30 -6.68 3.33 0.56
C ILE A 30 -7.95 3.76 1.29
N VAL A 31 -7.79 4.12 2.56
CA VAL A 31 -8.85 4.76 3.37
C VAL A 31 -8.34 6.14 3.75
N SER A 32 -9.15 7.16 3.47
CA SER A 32 -8.78 8.55 3.67
C SER A 32 -10.02 9.39 3.94
N ASP A 33 -9.91 10.34 4.87
CA ASP A 33 -10.91 11.40 5.08
C ASP A 33 -10.70 12.59 4.12
N THR A 34 -9.75 12.48 3.20
CA THR A 34 -9.36 13.58 2.31
C THR A 34 -10.48 13.97 1.34
N PRO A 35 -10.70 15.28 1.11
CA PRO A 35 -11.52 15.77 0.00
C PRO A 35 -10.87 15.47 -1.37
N GLU A 36 -11.61 15.68 -2.46
CA GLU A 36 -11.19 15.41 -3.85
C GLU A 36 -9.83 16.05 -4.24
N ASP A 37 -9.37 17.06 -3.50
CA ASP A 37 -8.14 17.82 -3.79
C ASP A 37 -6.84 17.14 -3.30
N VAL A 38 -6.90 16.09 -2.47
CA VAL A 38 -5.69 15.34 -2.08
C VAL A 38 -5.50 14.14 -2.99
N VAL A 39 -4.47 14.19 -3.82
CA VAL A 39 -4.11 13.07 -4.68
C VAL A 39 -3.21 12.11 -3.90
N LEU A 40 -3.72 10.90 -3.66
CA LEU A 40 -2.95 9.75 -3.19
C LEU A 40 -2.66 8.87 -4.40
N ALA A 41 -1.38 8.72 -4.75
CA ALA A 41 -0.95 7.97 -5.91
C ALA A 41 -0.20 6.70 -5.48
N MET A 42 -0.61 5.56 -6.02
CA MET A 42 0.19 4.34 -5.93
C MET A 42 1.39 4.50 -6.87
N GLN A 43 2.56 4.75 -6.29
CA GLN A 43 3.78 4.95 -7.06
C GLN A 43 4.42 3.62 -7.44
N GLU A 44 4.36 2.64 -6.55
CA GLU A 44 4.99 1.34 -6.74
C GLU A 44 4.06 0.22 -6.26
N SER A 45 4.03 -0.87 -7.02
CA SER A 45 3.32 -2.10 -6.67
C SER A 45 3.94 -3.26 -7.44
N TYR A 46 4.66 -4.15 -6.76
CA TYR A 46 5.43 -5.22 -7.41
C TYR A 46 5.72 -6.40 -6.45
N PRO A 47 6.04 -7.60 -6.97
CA PRO A 47 6.59 -8.68 -6.16
C PRO A 47 7.98 -8.29 -5.64
N ALA A 48 8.15 -8.12 -4.33
CA ALA A 48 9.46 -7.89 -3.70
C ALA A 48 10.31 -9.15 -3.62
N SER A 49 9.66 -10.33 -3.62
CA SER A 49 10.28 -11.64 -3.76
C SER A 49 9.24 -12.65 -4.22
N ASP A 50 9.63 -13.91 -4.41
CA ASP A 50 8.72 -15.03 -4.67
C ASP A 50 7.65 -15.23 -3.58
N PHE A 51 7.86 -14.62 -2.40
CA PHE A 51 7.00 -14.78 -1.22
C PHE A 51 6.46 -13.46 -0.67
N ALA A 52 6.76 -12.32 -1.31
CA ALA A 52 6.40 -11.00 -0.78
C ALA A 52 5.88 -10.04 -1.86
N TRP A 53 4.82 -9.31 -1.54
CA TRP A 53 4.34 -8.18 -2.34
C TRP A 53 4.67 -6.86 -1.66
N HIS A 54 5.13 -5.89 -2.43
CA HIS A 54 5.45 -4.56 -1.97
C HIS A 54 4.59 -3.53 -2.66
N ALA A 55 4.17 -2.51 -1.89
CA ALA A 55 3.57 -1.32 -2.47
C ALA A 55 3.94 -0.05 -1.72
N ARG A 56 4.03 1.04 -2.48
CA ARG A 56 4.29 2.39 -2.01
C ARG A 56 3.20 3.34 -2.52
N VAL A 57 2.53 4.01 -1.59
CA VAL A 57 1.59 5.10 -1.89
C VAL A 57 2.19 6.40 -1.40
N VAL A 58 2.10 7.43 -2.23
CA VAL A 58 2.59 8.77 -1.93
C VAL A 58 1.47 9.77 -2.06
N ARG A 59 1.51 10.80 -1.22
CA ARG A 59 0.72 12.00 -1.42
C ARG A 59 1.40 12.88 -2.47
N THR A 60 0.65 13.27 -3.50
CA THR A 60 1.10 14.21 -4.52
C THR A 60 0.23 15.46 -4.46
N CYS A 61 0.47 16.35 -3.50
CA CYS A 61 -0.19 17.65 -3.46
C CYS A 61 0.84 18.78 -3.38
N ASP A 62 0.59 19.86 -4.11
CA ASP A 62 1.38 21.10 -4.08
C ASP A 62 0.75 22.15 -3.13
N CYS A 63 -0.43 21.84 -2.58
CA CYS A 63 -1.04 22.55 -1.46
C CYS A 63 -0.48 21.96 -0.15
N SER A 64 -0.34 22.77 0.90
CA SER A 64 -0.05 22.31 2.27
C SER A 64 -1.24 21.53 2.85
N CYS A 65 -1.54 20.38 2.26
CA CYS A 65 -2.68 19.52 2.55
C CYS A 65 -2.27 18.37 3.49
N ASP A 66 -1.31 18.64 4.38
CA ASP A 66 -0.78 17.76 5.42
C ASP A 66 -1.73 17.56 6.60
N TYR A 67 -2.95 18.08 6.55
CA TYR A 67 -3.92 18.01 7.65
C TYR A 67 -4.77 16.74 7.69
N TYR A 68 -4.82 15.97 6.60
CA TYR A 68 -5.69 14.80 6.54
C TYR A 68 -4.93 13.52 6.82
N ASP A 69 -5.46 12.73 7.74
CA ASP A 69 -4.98 11.39 8.00
C ASP A 69 -5.50 10.43 6.93
N TRP A 70 -4.69 9.42 6.66
CA TRP A 70 -5.02 8.36 5.73
C TRP A 70 -4.32 7.08 6.17
N GLN A 71 -4.75 5.96 5.62
CA GLN A 71 -4.04 4.69 5.76
C GLN A 71 -4.12 3.88 4.48
N VAL A 72 -3.15 2.97 4.37
CA VAL A 72 -3.00 2.03 3.28
C VAL A 72 -3.09 0.63 3.85
N THR A 73 -3.90 -0.21 3.22
CA THR A 73 -3.86 -1.66 3.37
C THR A 73 -3.24 -2.27 2.12
N VAL A 74 -2.10 -2.95 2.28
CA VAL A 74 -1.49 -3.74 1.21
C VAL A 74 -1.87 -5.21 1.40
N TRP A 75 -2.12 -5.91 0.30
CA TRP A 75 -2.40 -7.34 0.27
C TRP A 75 -1.60 -8.04 -0.83
N ALA A 76 -1.43 -9.35 -0.66
CA ALA A 76 -0.77 -10.24 -1.61
C ALA A 76 -1.73 -11.39 -1.95
N LEU A 77 -1.74 -11.81 -3.22
CA LEU A 77 -2.37 -13.04 -3.68
C LEU A 77 -1.33 -14.15 -3.63
N CYS A 78 -1.65 -15.17 -2.84
CA CYS A 78 -0.74 -16.24 -2.48
C CYS A 78 -1.30 -17.56 -3.01
N VAL A 79 -0.46 -18.36 -3.67
CA VAL A 79 -0.85 -19.67 -4.21
C VAL A 79 0.15 -20.72 -3.75
N GLN A 80 -0.34 -21.86 -3.29
CA GLN A 80 0.51 -22.98 -2.90
C GLN A 80 0.96 -23.71 -4.17
N ASP A 81 2.27 -23.99 -4.29
CA ASP A 81 2.80 -24.83 -5.37
C ASP A 81 2.22 -26.26 -5.21
N PRO A 82 1.74 -26.92 -6.29
CA PRO A 82 1.01 -28.19 -6.21
C PRO A 82 1.78 -29.36 -5.57
#